data_AF-A0A6L6DZU5-F1
#
_entry.id   AF-A0A6L6DZU5-F1
#
_cell.length_a   1.000
_cell.length_b   1.000
_cell.length_c   1.000
_cell.angle_alpha   90.00
_cell.angle_beta   90.00
_cell.angle_gamma   90.00
#
_symmetry.space_group_name_H-M   'P 1'
#
loop_
_entity.id
_entity.type
_entity.pdbx_description
1 polymer ?
#
loop_
_entity_poly.entity_id
_entity_poly.type
_entity_poly.pdbx_seq_one_letter_code
_entity_poly.pdbx_strand_id
1 'polypeptide(L)'
;MFEHAFQNLDSRKWFDRMQPQTLSIATWLLYFDGVFAVIGFLERSGEVGIMRGLGGLYLLMAFVFMVAYIVGPFLMANGKRLGWYVAVAASFGPFVLRLLINLKFNSAMGADWSLRYILTSNDTIGFMFEAALCALLLHTMSRKYIAVWLR
;
A
#
# COMPACT_ATOMS: atom_id res chain seq x y z
N MET A 1 -21.14 1.53 8.65
CA MET A 1 -19.68 1.53 8.96
C MET A 1 -18.92 2.61 8.19
N PHE A 2 -19.25 2.89 6.91
CA PHE A 2 -18.57 3.92 6.10
C PHE A 2 -19.02 5.37 6.38
N GLU A 3 -20.22 5.58 6.94
CA GLU A 3 -20.86 6.90 7.08
C GLU A 3 -20.13 7.87 8.04
N HIS A 4 -19.40 7.34 9.04
CA HIS A 4 -18.62 8.14 10.00
C HIS A 4 -17.11 8.12 9.73
N ALA A 5 -16.67 7.49 8.63
CA ALA A 5 -15.26 7.28 8.38
C ALA A 5 -14.48 8.58 8.11
N PHE A 6 -15.14 9.56 7.50
CA PHE A 6 -14.55 10.86 7.15
C PHE A 6 -14.98 12.00 8.07
N GLN A 7 -15.71 11.70 9.14
CA GLN A 7 -16.16 12.71 10.11
C GLN A 7 -15.10 12.93 11.21
N ASN A 8 -14.88 14.18 11.62
CA ASN A 8 -13.91 14.58 12.65
C ASN A 8 -12.46 14.20 12.33
N LEU A 9 -12.05 14.37 11.08
CA LEU A 9 -10.65 14.23 10.69
C LEU A 9 -9.87 15.49 11.07
N ASP A 10 -8.79 15.32 11.83
CA ASP A 10 -7.83 16.38 12.09
C ASP A 10 -6.74 16.37 11.01
N SER A 11 -6.78 17.38 10.13
CA SER A 11 -5.80 17.58 9.06
C SER A 11 -4.35 17.76 9.55
N ARG A 12 -4.15 18.08 10.83
CA ARG A 12 -2.82 18.23 11.42
C ARG A 12 -2.29 16.93 12.02
N LYS A 13 -3.16 15.91 12.19
CA LYS A 13 -2.80 14.63 12.79
C LYS A 13 -2.44 13.59 11.73
N TRP A 14 -1.17 13.63 11.32
CA TRP A 14 -0.59 12.67 10.36
C TRP A 14 0.00 11.43 11.02
N PHE A 15 0.28 11.49 12.32
CA PHE A 15 0.86 10.38 13.07
C PHE A 15 0.32 10.40 14.49
N ASP A 16 0.03 9.22 15.03
CA ASP A 16 -0.44 9.06 16.41
C ASP A 16 0.60 8.34 17.26
N ARG A 17 1.10 9.04 18.28
CA ARG A 17 2.14 8.55 19.19
C ARG A 17 1.62 7.47 20.16
N MET A 18 0.30 7.33 20.29
CA MET A 18 -0.32 6.31 21.14
C MET A 18 -0.45 4.94 20.45
N GLN A 19 -0.09 4.84 19.17
CA GLN A 19 -0.07 3.57 18.45
C GLN A 19 1.01 2.64 19.02
N PRO A 20 0.76 1.31 19.05
CA PRO A 20 1.78 0.35 19.42
C PRO A 20 2.94 0.41 18.41
N GLN A 21 4.14 0.06 18.86
CA GLN A 21 5.38 0.12 18.06
C GLN A 21 5.22 -0.54 16.67
N THR A 22 4.53 -1.68 16.59
CA THR A 22 4.28 -2.41 15.33
C THR A 22 3.44 -1.61 14.33
N LEU A 23 2.35 -1.00 14.80
CA LEU A 23 1.46 -0.18 13.95
C LEU A 23 2.12 1.16 13.58
N SER A 24 2.88 1.74 14.50
CA SER A 24 3.67 2.94 14.26
C SER A 24 4.68 2.72 13.14
N ILE A 25 5.46 1.63 13.18
CA ILE A 25 6.43 1.29 12.12
C ILE A 25 5.70 1.05 10.80
N ALA A 26 4.58 0.31 10.80
CA ALA A 26 3.79 0.08 9.59
C ALA A 26 3.27 1.39 8.96
N THR A 27 2.84 2.34 9.80
CA THR A 27 2.37 3.66 9.36
C THR A 27 3.49 4.43 8.65
N TRP A 28 4.70 4.41 9.19
CA TRP A 28 5.87 5.03 8.53
C TRP A 28 6.26 4.33 7.24
N LEU A 29 6.27 3.00 7.22
CA LEU A 29 6.56 2.23 6.00
C LEU A 29 5.55 2.56 4.88
N LEU A 30 4.26 2.65 5.19
CA LEU A 30 3.24 3.07 4.22
C LEU A 30 3.49 4.48 3.67
N TYR A 31 3.94 5.42 4.52
CA TYR A 31 4.30 6.76 4.05
C TYR A 31 5.52 6.75 3.14
N PHE A 32 6.55 5.97 3.47
CA PHE A 32 7.72 5.83 2.60
C PHE A 32 7.37 5.18 1.27
N ASP A 33 6.57 4.11 1.27
CA ASP A 33 6.06 3.48 0.06
C ASP A 33 5.21 4.45 -0.77
N GLY A 34 4.40 5.29 -0.11
CA GLY A 34 3.64 6.36 -0.77
C GLY A 34 4.55 7.38 -1.46
N VAL A 35 5.64 7.79 -0.82
CA VAL A 35 6.63 8.69 -1.42
C VAL A 35 7.31 8.04 -2.62
N PHE A 36 7.78 6.79 -2.49
CA PHE A 36 8.38 6.06 -3.60
C PHE A 36 7.39 5.80 -4.74
N ALA A 37 6.12 5.54 -4.43
CA ALA A 37 5.07 5.40 -5.43
C ALA A 37 4.83 6.71 -6.21
N VAL A 38 4.88 7.87 -5.54
CA VAL A 38 4.79 9.19 -6.20
C VAL A 38 6.00 9.43 -7.09
N ILE A 39 7.22 9.15 -6.61
CA ILE A 39 8.45 9.29 -7.40
C ILE A 39 8.40 8.37 -8.62
N GLY A 40 8.09 7.09 -8.42
CA GLY A 40 7.96 6.11 -9.50
C GLY A 40 6.88 6.48 -10.51
N PHE A 41 5.74 7.02 -10.02
CA PHE A 41 4.72 7.56 -10.90
C PHE A 41 5.27 8.71 -11.75
N LEU A 42 6.01 9.66 -11.18
CA LEU A 42 6.57 10.82 -11.89
C LEU A 42 7.66 10.44 -12.90
N GLU A 43 8.63 9.63 -12.48
CA GLU A 43 9.78 9.19 -13.27
C GLU A 43 9.44 8.08 -14.28
N ARG A 44 8.23 7.52 -14.22
CA ARG A 44 7.83 6.31 -14.95
C ARG A 44 8.74 5.11 -14.63
N SER A 45 9.23 5.05 -13.39
CA SER A 45 10.06 3.98 -12.86
C SER A 45 9.26 3.12 -11.86
N GLY A 46 9.72 1.88 -11.65
CA GLY A 46 9.03 0.90 -10.80
C GLY A 46 7.67 0.45 -11.34
N GLU A 47 6.92 -0.29 -10.54
CA GLU A 47 5.64 -0.88 -10.92
C GLU A 47 4.58 0.18 -11.22
N VAL A 48 4.50 1.20 -10.38
CA VAL A 48 3.55 2.31 -10.52
C VAL A 48 3.84 3.12 -11.78
N GLY A 49 5.11 3.35 -12.10
CA GLY A 49 5.55 4.05 -13.30
C GLY A 49 5.28 3.27 -14.59
N ILE A 50 5.51 1.95 -14.59
CA ILE A 50 5.18 1.06 -15.71
C ILE A 50 3.67 1.12 -16.00
N MET A 51 2.84 1.04 -14.96
CA MET A 51 1.38 1.13 -15.09
C MET A 51 0.90 2.47 -15.65
N ARG A 52 1.54 3.57 -15.25
CA ARG A 52 1.31 4.89 -15.87
C ARG A 52 1.64 4.89 -17.35
N GLY A 53 2.74 4.24 -17.75
CA GLY A 53 3.16 4.12 -19.15
C GLY A 53 2.18 3.34 -20.03
N LEU A 54 1.51 2.33 -19.46
CA LEU A 54 0.48 1.53 -20.16
C LEU A 54 -0.82 2.31 -20.42
N GLY A 55 -1.11 3.34 -19.63
CA GLY A 55 -2.27 4.21 -19.79
C GLY A 55 -3.62 3.55 -19.47
N GLY A 56 -4.72 4.26 -19.79
CA GLY A 56 -6.08 3.77 -19.61
C GLY A 56 -6.43 3.39 -18.16
N LEU A 57 -6.95 2.18 -17.98
CA LEU A 57 -7.35 1.66 -16.65
C LEU A 57 -6.14 1.44 -15.72
N TYR A 58 -4.94 1.17 -16.27
CA TYR A 58 -3.72 0.98 -15.48
C TYR A 58 -3.24 2.27 -14.81
N LEU A 59 -3.44 3.41 -15.49
CA LEU A 59 -3.16 4.73 -14.92
C LEU A 59 -4.03 4.99 -13.68
N LEU A 60 -5.33 4.71 -13.78
CA LEU A 60 -6.27 4.88 -12.67
C LEU A 60 -5.92 3.97 -11.50
N MET A 61 -5.56 2.72 -11.78
CA MET A 61 -5.13 1.77 -10.75
C MET A 61 -3.87 2.25 -10.03
N ALA A 62 -2.86 2.69 -10.79
CA ALA A 62 -1.62 3.24 -10.25
C ALA A 62 -1.90 4.45 -9.33
N PHE A 63 -2.79 5.34 -9.76
CA PHE A 63 -3.21 6.48 -8.96
C PHE A 63 -3.95 6.08 -7.68
N VAL A 64 -4.85 5.10 -7.74
CA VAL A 64 -5.58 4.59 -6.58
C VAL A 64 -4.62 3.99 -5.54
N PHE A 65 -3.65 3.16 -5.96
CA PHE A 65 -2.65 2.62 -5.03
C PHE A 65 -1.77 3.69 -4.41
N MET A 66 -1.30 4.65 -5.22
CA MET A 66 -0.53 5.80 -4.74
C MET A 66 -1.29 6.60 -3.67
N VAL A 67 -2.57 6.89 -3.91
CA VAL A 67 -3.43 7.59 -2.93
C VAL A 67 -3.68 6.71 -1.71
N ALA A 68 -3.86 5.40 -1.87
CA ALA A 68 -4.12 4.48 -0.77
C ALA A 68 -2.96 4.41 0.24
N TYR A 69 -1.70 4.49 -0.22
CA TYR A 69 -0.52 4.54 0.65
C TYR A 69 -0.48 5.78 1.56
N ILE A 70 -1.09 6.89 1.14
CA ILE A 70 -1.12 8.15 1.90
C ILE A 70 -2.37 8.21 2.78
N VAL A 71 -3.53 7.88 2.19
CA VAL A 71 -4.84 7.98 2.83
C VAL A 71 -5.01 6.92 3.92
N GLY A 72 -4.53 5.69 3.70
CA GLY A 72 -4.57 4.61 4.70
C GLY A 72 -3.98 5.00 6.06
N PRO A 73 -2.68 5.36 6.14
CA PRO A 73 -2.05 5.77 7.39
C PRO A 73 -2.63 7.08 7.95
N PHE A 74 -3.05 8.03 7.11
CA PHE A 74 -3.72 9.25 7.58
C PHE A 74 -5.04 8.95 8.30
N LEU A 75 -5.87 8.05 7.77
CA LEU A 75 -7.10 7.62 8.45
C LEU A 75 -6.80 6.82 9.74
N MET A 76 -5.73 6.01 9.75
CA MET A 76 -5.31 5.29 10.96
C MET A 76 -4.86 6.25 12.07
N ALA A 77 -4.12 7.31 11.73
CA ALA A 77 -3.73 8.35 12.67
C ALA A 77 -4.94 9.08 13.28
N ASN A 78 -6.01 9.23 12.49
CA ASN A 78 -7.29 9.80 12.92
C ASN A 78 -8.23 8.83 13.65
N GLY A 79 -7.76 7.62 13.97
CA GLY A 79 -8.53 6.67 14.80
C GLY A 79 -9.61 5.89 14.03
N LYS A 80 -9.57 5.89 12.69
CA LYS A 80 -10.61 5.26 11.86
C LYS A 80 -10.25 3.84 11.46
N ARG A 81 -11.16 2.88 11.68
CA ARG A 81 -10.97 1.47 11.28
C ARG A 81 -10.78 1.30 9.77
N LEU A 82 -11.43 2.14 8.96
CA LEU A 82 -11.26 2.09 7.51
C LEU A 82 -9.82 2.34 7.05
N GLY A 83 -9.07 3.19 7.74
CA GLY A 83 -7.67 3.44 7.42
C GLY A 83 -6.84 2.16 7.45
N TRP A 84 -7.14 1.27 8.40
CA TRP A 84 -6.47 -0.03 8.48
C TRP A 84 -6.83 -0.95 7.32
N TYR A 85 -8.11 -1.05 6.96
CA TYR A 85 -8.51 -1.86 5.80
C TYR A 85 -7.87 -1.35 4.50
N VAL A 86 -7.81 -0.03 4.31
CA VAL A 86 -7.15 0.60 3.16
C VAL A 86 -5.65 0.32 3.19
N ALA A 87 -5.01 0.44 4.35
CA ALA A 87 -3.59 0.15 4.52
C ALA A 87 -3.24 -1.32 4.25
N VAL A 88 -4.08 -2.26 4.68
CA VAL A 88 -3.92 -3.69 4.36
C VAL A 88 -4.13 -3.93 2.87
N ALA A 89 -5.12 -3.31 2.24
CA ALA A 89 -5.27 -3.41 0.79
C ALA A 89 -4.05 -2.84 0.04
N ALA A 90 -3.53 -1.69 0.50
CA ALA A 90 -2.36 -1.04 -0.07
C ALA A 90 -1.07 -1.88 0.13
N SER A 91 -0.93 -2.59 1.25
CA SER A 91 0.24 -3.46 1.49
C SER A 91 0.37 -4.58 0.46
N PHE A 92 -0.75 -5.07 -0.05
CA PHE A 92 -0.77 -6.05 -1.14
C PHE A 92 -0.64 -5.43 -2.53
N GLY A 93 -0.60 -4.10 -2.63
CA GLY A 93 -0.52 -3.35 -3.87
C GLY A 93 0.64 -3.74 -4.78
N PRO A 94 1.90 -3.88 -4.30
CA PRO A 94 3.02 -4.20 -5.17
C PRO A 94 2.85 -5.56 -5.84
N PHE A 95 2.38 -6.56 -5.08
CA PHE A 95 2.09 -7.90 -5.61
C PHE A 95 0.97 -7.88 -6.65
N VAL A 96 -0.12 -7.14 -6.40
CA VAL A 96 -1.24 -7.01 -7.34
C VAL A 96 -0.80 -6.30 -8.62
N LEU A 97 -0.04 -5.20 -8.50
CA LEU A 97 0.47 -4.47 -9.66
C LEU A 97 1.43 -5.34 -10.49
N ARG A 98 2.34 -6.07 -9.86
CA ARG A 98 3.25 -6.99 -10.56
C ARG A 98 2.51 -8.11 -11.29
N LEU A 99 1.50 -8.70 -10.64
CA LEU A 99 0.65 -9.72 -11.27
C LEU A 99 -0.03 -9.16 -12.52
N LEU A 100 -0.59 -7.94 -12.45
CA LEU A 100 -1.27 -7.31 -13.58
C LEU A 100 -0.32 -6.94 -14.72
N ILE A 101 0.89 -6.46 -14.41
CA ILE A 101 1.97 -6.24 -15.39
C ILE A 101 2.27 -7.56 -16.09
N ASN A 102 2.54 -8.62 -15.32
CA ASN A 102 2.90 -9.92 -15.87
C ASN A 102 1.79 -10.51 -16.76
N LEU A 103 0.52 -10.41 -16.35
CA LEU A 103 -0.63 -10.83 -17.16
C LEU A 103 -0.70 -10.10 -18.50
N LYS A 104 -0.43 -8.79 -18.53
CA LYS A 104 -0.47 -8.00 -19.76
C LYS A 104 0.69 -8.32 -20.69
N PHE A 105 1.92 -8.33 -20.17
CA PHE A 105 3.09 -8.63 -20.99
C PHE A 105 3.09 -10.07 -21.50
N ASN A 106 2.64 -11.05 -20.70
CA ASN A 106 2.51 -12.44 -21.16
C ASN A 106 1.43 -12.61 -22.21
N SER A 107 0.28 -11.92 -22.07
CA SER A 107 -0.76 -11.95 -23.11
C SER A 107 -0.32 -11.32 -24.44
N ALA A 108 0.67 -10.43 -24.43
CA ALA A 108 1.18 -9.75 -25.61
C ALA A 108 2.39 -10.45 -26.27
N MET A 109 3.21 -11.17 -25.50
CA MET A 109 4.50 -11.71 -25.96
C MET A 109 4.68 -13.23 -25.77
N GLY A 110 3.68 -13.95 -25.25
CA GLY A 110 3.75 -15.41 -25.08
C GLY A 110 4.83 -15.88 -24.11
N ALA A 111 5.28 -15.01 -23.19
CA ALA A 111 6.34 -15.31 -22.24
C ALA A 111 5.85 -16.16 -21.04
N ASP A 112 6.80 -16.85 -20.41
CA ASP A 112 6.57 -17.75 -19.29
C ASP A 112 6.13 -17.02 -18.00
N TRP A 113 5.26 -17.68 -17.23
CA TRP A 113 4.79 -17.21 -15.94
C TRP A 113 5.90 -17.33 -14.88
N SER A 114 6.71 -16.29 -14.73
CA SER A 114 7.73 -16.24 -13.68
C SER A 114 7.10 -15.85 -12.33
N LEU A 115 6.79 -16.83 -11.49
CA LEU A 115 6.37 -16.62 -10.09
C LEU A 115 7.40 -15.82 -9.29
N ARG A 116 8.69 -15.98 -9.62
CA ARG A 116 9.80 -15.25 -8.99
C ARG A 116 9.72 -13.75 -9.24
N TYR A 117 9.30 -13.33 -10.43
CA TYR A 117 9.13 -11.91 -10.75
C TYR A 117 7.94 -11.30 -9.99
N ILE A 118 6.82 -12.03 -9.92
CA ILE A 118 5.61 -11.56 -9.23
C ILE A 118 5.88 -11.36 -7.73
N LEU A 119 6.60 -12.30 -7.10
CA LEU A 119 6.83 -12.28 -5.67
C LEU A 119 7.99 -11.37 -5.25
N THR A 120 9.10 -11.37 -5.98
CA THR A 120 10.34 -10.73 -5.52
C THR A 120 10.77 -9.56 -6.41
N SER A 121 10.18 -9.36 -7.59
CA SER A 121 10.59 -8.33 -8.57
C SER A 121 12.08 -8.34 -8.94
N ASN A 122 12.79 -9.43 -8.61
CA ASN A 122 14.25 -9.52 -8.63
C ASN A 122 14.98 -8.48 -7.73
N ASP A 123 14.27 -7.85 -6.78
CA ASP A 123 14.82 -6.99 -5.74
C ASP A 123 14.50 -7.58 -4.36
N THR A 124 15.49 -8.21 -3.75
CA THR A 124 15.37 -8.83 -2.44
C THR A 124 15.11 -7.81 -1.34
N ILE A 125 15.65 -6.58 -1.46
CA ILE A 125 15.52 -5.54 -0.44
C ILE A 125 14.10 -4.98 -0.45
N GLY A 126 13.58 -4.61 -1.63
CA GLY A 126 12.18 -4.19 -1.79
C GLY A 126 11.21 -5.23 -1.25
N PHE A 127 11.42 -6.51 -1.57
CA PHE A 127 10.59 -7.60 -1.05
C PHE A 127 10.60 -7.68 0.48
N MET A 128 11.75 -7.46 1.14
CA MET A 128 11.82 -7.46 2.60
C MET A 128 10.92 -6.38 3.23
N PHE A 129 10.88 -5.18 2.65
CA PHE A 129 10.02 -4.10 3.14
C PHE A 129 8.53 -4.39 2.93
N GLU A 130 8.16 -4.93 1.78
CA GLU A 130 6.78 -5.32 1.48
C GLU A 130 6.28 -6.44 2.39
N ALA A 131 7.11 -7.47 2.59
CA ALA A 131 6.82 -8.57 3.50
C ALA A 131 6.73 -8.08 4.95
N ALA A 132 7.64 -7.20 5.37
CA ALA A 132 7.61 -6.60 6.71
C ALA A 132 6.34 -5.77 6.92
N LEU A 133 5.92 -4.97 5.93
CA LEU A 133 4.72 -4.14 6.01
C LEU A 133 3.47 -5.01 6.18
N CYS A 134 3.33 -6.05 5.35
CA CYS A 134 2.23 -7.02 5.48
C CYS A 134 2.25 -7.70 6.86
N ALA A 135 3.41 -8.15 7.32
CA ALA A 135 3.56 -8.81 8.62
C ALA A 135 3.18 -7.88 9.79
N LEU A 136 3.62 -6.62 9.76
CA LEU A 136 3.38 -5.64 10.83
C LEU A 136 1.91 -5.22 10.92
N LEU A 137 1.23 -5.02 9.79
CA LEU A 137 -0.20 -4.69 9.78
C LEU A 137 -1.08 -5.85 10.25
N LEU A 138 -0.72 -7.08 9.90
CA LEU A 138 -1.46 -8.28 10.27
C LEU A 138 -1.08 -8.84 11.65
N HIS A 139 -0.02 -8.32 12.26
CA HIS A 139 0.47 -8.75 13.57
C HIS A 139 -0.61 -8.65 14.65
N THR A 140 -0.58 -9.58 15.61
CA THR A 140 -1.61 -9.70 16.66
C THR A 140 -1.73 -8.44 17.52
N MET A 141 -0.61 -7.75 17.78
CA MET A 141 -0.57 -6.48 18.51
C MET A 141 -1.32 -5.37 17.78
N SER A 142 -1.11 -5.25 16.46
CA SER A 142 -1.83 -4.30 15.60
C SER A 142 -3.33 -4.60 15.63
N ARG A 143 -3.73 -5.86 15.42
CA ARG A 143 -5.15 -6.27 15.44
C ARG A 143 -5.86 -5.99 16.77
N LYS A 144 -5.20 -6.28 17.90
CA LYS A 144 -5.77 -6.01 19.23
C LYS A 144 -5.96 -4.51 19.45
N TYR A 145 -4.99 -3.69 19.05
CA TYR A 145 -5.13 -2.24 19.15
C TYR A 145 -6.29 -1.72 18.31
N ILE A 146 -6.41 -2.19 17.07
CA ILE A 146 -7.48 -1.78 16.14
C ILE A 146 -8.86 -2.15 16.66
N ALA A 147 -9.02 -3.36 17.20
CA ALA A 147 -10.28 -3.84 17.74
C ALA A 147 -10.77 -3.00 18.94
N VAL A 148 -9.84 -2.47 19.75
CA VAL A 148 -10.16 -1.73 20.97
C VAL A 148 -10.25 -0.21 20.72
N TRP A 149 -9.33 0.36 19.95
CA TRP A 149 -9.12 1.82 19.90
C TRP A 149 -9.63 2.49 18.64
N LEU A 150 -9.55 1.82 17.48
CA LEU A 150 -10.11 2.39 16.25
C LEU A 150 -11.63 2.21 16.27
N ARG A 151 -12.36 3.15 15.68
CA ARG A 151 -13.82 3.10 15.52
C ARG A 151 -14.22 3.06 14.04
#